data_AF-A0A852MNX3-F1
#
_entry.id   AF-A0A852MNX3-F1
#
_cell.length_a   1.000
_cell.length_b   1.000
_cell.length_c   1.000
_cell.angle_alpha   90.00
_cell.angle_beta   90.00
_cell.angle_gamma   90.00
#
_symmetry.space_group_name_H-M   'P 1'
#
loop_
_entity.id
_entity.type
_entity.pdbx_description
1 polymer ?
#
loop_
_entity_poly.entity_id
_entity_poly.type
_entity_poly.pdbx_seq_one_letter_code
_entity_poly.pdbx_strand_id
1 'polypeptide(L)'
;MSTAMNFSTKSFTPRPPDKGAFPLDHFGECSAFKERFMECLRRSGYESAACRQSAMAYLECRMDRQLMANEPLEKLGFKDLINEKSEEKPEK
;
A
#
# COMPACT_ATOMS: atom_id res chain seq x y z
N MET A 1 21.16 37.78 18.34
CA MET A 1 22.31 37.13 17.68
C MET A 1 21.81 35.83 17.08
N SER A 2 21.47 35.82 15.80
CA SER A 2 20.95 34.63 15.10
C SER A 2 22.11 33.91 14.44
N THR A 3 22.43 32.71 14.91
CA THR A 3 23.47 31.85 14.35
C THR A 3 22.99 31.28 13.01
N ALA A 4 23.57 31.78 11.92
CA ALA A 4 23.35 31.25 10.58
C ALA A 4 23.90 29.83 10.48
N MET A 5 23.02 28.85 10.29
CA MET A 5 23.39 27.46 10.01
C MET A 5 23.83 27.35 8.56
N ASN A 6 25.15 27.36 8.30
CA ASN A 6 25.73 27.06 7.00
C ASN A 6 25.63 25.55 6.72
N PHE A 7 24.49 25.10 6.22
CA PHE A 7 24.38 23.76 5.63
C PHE A 7 25.09 23.77 4.29
N SER A 8 26.28 23.17 4.25
CA SER A 8 27.01 22.82 3.04
C SER A 8 26.04 22.32 1.96
N THR A 9 26.00 23.01 0.83
CA THR A 9 25.07 22.78 -0.30
C THR A 9 25.43 21.49 -1.05
N LYS A 10 25.42 20.36 -0.36
CA LYS A 10 25.51 19.06 -1.02
C LYS A 10 24.18 18.84 -1.74
N SER A 11 24.23 18.73 -3.06
CA SER A 11 23.06 18.40 -3.86
C SER A 11 22.40 17.14 -3.30
N PHE A 12 21.16 17.27 -2.83
CA PHE A 12 20.35 16.11 -2.45
C PHE A 12 19.97 15.40 -3.75
N THR A 13 20.62 14.28 -4.05
CA THR A 13 20.17 13.35 -5.08
C THR A 13 19.20 12.38 -4.43
N PRO A 14 17.87 12.60 -4.52
CA PRO A 14 16.90 11.67 -3.95
C PRO A 14 17.10 10.30 -4.59
N ARG A 15 17.36 9.28 -3.77
CA ARG A 15 17.29 7.90 -4.23
C ARG A 15 15.81 7.56 -4.38
N PRO A 16 15.38 6.97 -5.51
CA PRO A 16 14.01 6.49 -5.63
C PRO A 16 13.75 5.48 -4.50
N PRO A 17 12.53 5.45 -3.93
CA PRO A 17 12.19 4.44 -2.94
C PRO A 17 12.35 3.05 -3.56
N ASP A 18 12.89 2.10 -2.80
CA ASP A 18 13.11 0.73 -3.28
C ASP A 18 11.80 0.04 -3.75
N LYS A 19 10.66 0.48 -3.21
CA LYS A 19 9.31 -0.01 -3.55
C LYS A 19 8.54 0.95 -4.47
N GLY A 20 9.23 1.95 -5.03
CA GLY A 20 8.66 2.99 -5.87
C GLY A 20 7.94 4.10 -5.10
N ALA A 21 7.71 5.24 -5.76
CA ALA A 21 6.93 6.34 -5.22
C ALA A 21 5.46 6.15 -5.58
N PHE A 22 4.58 6.13 -4.58
CA PHE A 22 3.13 6.17 -4.82
C PHE A 22 2.78 7.45 -5.62
N PRO A 23 2.05 7.39 -6.76
CA PRO A 23 1.36 6.25 -7.37
C PRO A 23 2.08 5.70 -8.62
N LEU A 24 2.51 4.42 -8.57
CA LEU A 24 2.98 3.66 -9.73
C LEU A 24 1.84 3.20 -10.66
N ASP A 25 0.58 3.45 -10.30
CA ASP A 25 -0.60 3.03 -11.08
C ASP A 25 -0.93 4.09 -12.13
N HIS A 26 -0.06 4.20 -13.13
CA HIS A 26 -0.14 5.22 -14.19
C HIS A 26 -1.40 5.06 -15.06
N PHE A 27 -1.80 3.80 -15.31
CA PHE A 27 -2.95 3.48 -16.17
C PHE A 27 -4.23 3.19 -15.38
N GLY A 28 -4.20 3.26 -14.05
CA GLY A 28 -5.37 3.05 -13.20
C GLY A 28 -5.87 1.61 -13.22
N GLU A 29 -4.99 0.63 -13.39
CA GLU A 29 -5.35 -0.78 -13.56
C GLU A 29 -6.00 -1.39 -12.30
N CYS A 30 -5.66 -0.84 -11.13
CA CYS A 30 -6.23 -1.23 -9.84
C CYS A 30 -7.15 -0.14 -9.25
N SER A 31 -7.65 0.78 -10.09
CA SER A 31 -8.53 1.90 -9.68
C SER A 31 -9.77 1.43 -8.93
N ALA A 32 -10.44 0.37 -9.38
CA ALA A 32 -11.64 -0.17 -8.72
C ALA A 32 -11.37 -0.63 -7.27
N PHE A 33 -10.21 -1.26 -7.03
CA PHE A 33 -9.82 -1.71 -5.68
C PHE A 33 -9.40 -0.52 -4.80
N LYS A 34 -8.68 0.45 -5.39
CA LYS A 34 -8.33 1.71 -4.73
C LYS A 34 -9.59 2.45 -4.28
N GLU A 35 -10.60 2.56 -5.14
CA GLU A 35 -11.84 3.27 -4.83
C GLU A 35 -12.57 2.61 -3.67
N ARG A 36 -12.68 1.28 -3.65
CA ARG A 36 -13.28 0.54 -2.52
C ARG A 36 -12.52 0.77 -1.22
N PHE A 37 -11.19 0.76 -1.25
CA PHE A 37 -10.37 1.06 -0.08
C PHE A 37 -10.58 2.49 0.41
N MET A 38 -10.59 3.46 -0.50
CA MET A 38 -10.82 4.88 -0.17
C MET A 38 -12.24 5.13 0.35
N GLU A 39 -13.23 4.42 -0.19
CA GLU A 39 -14.61 4.47 0.29
C GLU A 39 -14.71 3.90 1.71
N CYS A 40 -14.06 2.77 1.98
CA CYS A 40 -13.98 2.22 3.33
C CYS A 40 -13.37 3.24 4.31
N LEU A 41 -12.22 3.85 3.96
CA LEU A 41 -11.58 4.86 4.80
C LEU A 41 -12.50 6.04 5.09
N ARG A 42 -13.21 6.56 4.07
CA ARG A 42 -14.17 7.66 4.28
C ARG A 42 -15.29 7.27 5.24
N ARG A 43 -15.79 6.03 5.15
CA ARG A 43 -16.85 5.52 6.02
C ARG A 43 -16.36 5.22 7.45
N SER A 44 -15.10 4.81 7.61
CA SER A 44 -14.49 4.45 8.90
C SER A 44 -13.86 5.64 9.63
N GLY A 45 -13.94 6.86 9.11
CA GLY A 45 -13.27 8.02 9.70
C GLY A 45 -11.76 8.00 9.52
N TYR A 46 -11.27 7.40 8.43
CA TYR A 46 -9.87 7.18 8.08
C TYR A 46 -9.12 6.18 8.97
N GLU A 47 -9.86 5.35 9.69
CA GLU A 47 -9.30 4.22 10.42
C GLU A 47 -8.88 3.10 9.44
N SER A 48 -7.57 2.95 9.26
CA SER A 48 -6.97 2.00 8.32
C SER A 48 -7.15 0.54 8.74
N ALA A 49 -7.18 0.26 10.05
CA ALA A 49 -7.38 -1.07 10.61
C ALA A 49 -8.72 -1.68 10.19
N ALA A 50 -9.78 -0.87 10.12
CA ALA A 50 -11.11 -1.29 9.67
C ALA A 50 -11.15 -1.68 8.18
N CYS A 51 -10.21 -1.17 7.38
CA CYS A 51 -10.18 -1.32 5.93
C CYS A 51 -9.13 -2.31 5.44
N ARG A 52 -8.55 -3.13 6.33
CA ARG A 52 -7.47 -4.07 6.01
C ARG A 52 -7.81 -5.05 4.89
N GLN A 53 -9.04 -5.53 4.82
CA GLN A 53 -9.50 -6.41 3.74
C GLN A 53 -9.42 -5.72 2.37
N SER A 54 -9.96 -4.50 2.27
CA SER A 54 -9.89 -3.71 1.03
C SER A 54 -8.47 -3.26 0.67
N ALA A 55 -7.62 -3.00 1.68
CA ALA A 55 -6.21 -2.68 1.48
C ALA A 55 -5.44 -3.89 0.92
N MET A 56 -5.69 -5.09 1.47
CA MET A 56 -5.10 -6.35 1.00
C MET A 56 -5.44 -6.59 -0.47
N ALA A 57 -6.72 -6.52 -0.84
CA ALA A 57 -7.15 -6.72 -2.24
C ALA A 57 -6.54 -5.70 -3.20
N TYR A 58 -6.36 -4.46 -2.76
CA TYR A 58 -5.68 -3.44 -3.57
C TYR A 58 -4.19 -3.76 -3.80
N LEU A 59 -3.49 -4.25 -2.78
CA LEU A 59 -2.09 -4.63 -2.89
C LEU A 59 -1.90 -5.91 -3.72
N GLU A 60 -2.79 -6.90 -3.56
CA GLU A 60 -2.83 -8.10 -4.41
C GLU A 60 -2.94 -7.74 -5.89
N CYS A 61 -3.91 -6.89 -6.26
CA CYS A 61 -4.05 -6.41 -7.64
C CYS A 61 -2.76 -5.80 -8.20
N ARG A 62 -2.06 -5.01 -7.38
CA ARG A 62 -0.80 -4.36 -7.80
C ARG A 62 0.34 -5.36 -7.97
N MET A 63 0.41 -6.40 -7.15
CA MET A 63 1.40 -7.46 -7.30
C MET A 63 1.12 -8.31 -8.54
N ASP A 64 -0.14 -8.66 -8.78
CA ASP A 64 -0.57 -9.47 -9.94
C ASP A 64 -0.31 -8.77 -11.27
N ARG A 65 -0.49 -7.46 -11.31
CA ARG A 65 -0.26 -6.62 -12.50
C ARG A 65 1.17 -6.08 -12.59
N GLN A 66 2.07 -6.57 -11.75
CA GLN A 66 3.48 -6.16 -11.74
C GLN A 66 3.70 -4.64 -11.50
N LEU A 67 2.73 -3.97 -10.87
CA LEU A 67 2.80 -2.56 -10.43
C LEU A 67 3.45 -2.41 -9.04
N MET A 68 3.81 -3.53 -8.42
CA MET A 68 4.53 -3.65 -7.16
C MET A 68 5.28 -5.00 -7.16
N ALA A 69 6.45 -5.05 -6.51
CA ALA A 69 7.17 -6.31 -6.31
C ALA A 69 6.30 -7.31 -5.53
N ASN A 70 6.29 -8.56 -5.98
CA ASN A 70 5.54 -9.61 -5.32
C ASN A 70 6.20 -9.93 -3.96
N GLU A 71 5.44 -9.72 -2.87
CA GLU A 71 5.85 -10.03 -1.51
C GLU A 71 4.72 -10.77 -0.81
N PRO A 72 5.03 -11.76 0.03
CA PRO A 72 4.00 -12.46 0.79
C PRO A 72 3.24 -11.47 1.68
N LEU A 73 1.92 -11.58 1.64
CA LEU A 73 0.98 -10.74 2.41
C LEU A 73 1.28 -10.74 3.91
N GLU A 74 1.86 -11.81 4.42
CA GLU A 74 2.36 -11.93 5.79
C GLU A 74 3.38 -10.85 6.16
N LYS A 75 4.31 -10.53 5.25
CA LYS A 75 5.31 -9.46 5.45
C LYS A 75 4.71 -8.07 5.31
N LEU A 76 3.59 -7.96 4.58
CA LEU A 76 2.83 -6.73 4.44
C LEU A 76 1.86 -6.50 5.61
N GLY A 77 1.88 -7.38 6.61
CA GLY A 77 1.07 -7.24 7.82
C GLY A 77 -0.36 -7.75 7.67
N PHE A 78 -0.62 -8.73 6.79
CA PHE A 78 -1.95 -9.34 6.63
C PHE A 78 -2.03 -10.79 7.13
N LYS A 79 -1.10 -11.21 8.01
CA LYS A 79 -1.07 -12.56 8.59
C LYS A 79 -2.43 -13.00 9.15
N ASP A 80 -3.08 -12.10 9.88
CA ASP A 80 -4.36 -12.36 10.55
C ASP A 80 -5.45 -12.74 9.54
N LEU A 81 -5.50 -12.07 8.37
CA LEU A 81 -6.53 -12.31 7.35
C LEU A 81 -6.29 -13.59 6.53
N ILE A 82 -5.04 -14.04 6.42
CA ILE A 82 -4.71 -15.28 5.70
C ILE A 82 -5.16 -16.49 6.51
N ASN A 83 -4.95 -16.44 7.83
CA ASN A 83 -5.36 -17.50 8.75
C ASN A 83 -6.88 -17.67 8.79
N GLU A 84 -7.65 -16.60 8.63
CA GLU A 84 -9.12 -16.69 8.52
C GLU A 84 -9.57 -17.23 7.15
N LYS A 85 -8.85 -16.90 6.06
CA LYS A 85 -9.17 -17.38 4.72
C LYS A 85 -8.93 -18.89 4.52
N SER A 86 -8.10 -19.52 5.36
CA SER A 86 -7.94 -20.99 5.35
C SER A 86 -9.17 -21.76 5.84
N GLU A 87 -10.14 -21.10 6.49
CA GLU A 87 -11.36 -21.76 7.00
C GLU A 87 -12.58 -21.56 6.08
N GLU A 88 -12.50 -20.66 5.10
CA GLU A 88 -13.56 -20.39 4.10
C GLU A 88 -13.10 -20.67 2.66
N LYS A 89 -12.82 -21.93 2.35
CA LYS A 89 -12.97 -22.43 0.97
C LYS A 89 -14.23 -23.29 0.92
N PRO A 90 -15.37 -22.80 0.38
CA PRO A 90 -16.38 -23.72 -0.11
C PRO A 90 -15.80 -24.38 -1.36
N GLU A 91 -15.38 -25.63 -1.17
CA GLU A 91 -15.18 -26.59 -2.24
C GLU A 91 -16.55 -26.94 -2.83
N LYS A 92 -16.98 -26.24 -3.90
CA LYS A 92 -17.68 -26.81 -5.08
C LYS A 92 -18.07 -25.76 -6.11
#